data_AF-A0A382DZP1-F1
#
_entry.id   AF-A0A382DZP1-F1
#
_cell.length_a   1.000
_cell.length_b   1.000
_cell.length_c   1.000
_cell.angle_alpha   90.00
_cell.angle_beta   90.00
_cell.angle_gamma   90.00
#
_symmetry.space_group_name_H-M   'P 1'
#
loop_
_entity.id
_entity.type
_entity.pdbx_description
1 polymer ?
#
loop_
_entity_poly.entity_id
_entity_poly.type
_entity_poly.pdbx_seq_one_letter_code
_entity_poly.pdbx_strand_id
1 'polypeptide(L)' 'MADYDNILIDHIGTDGRVGRITLNRPEKLNALSTDLLFELNDALHDMEAEH' A
#
# COMPACT_ATOMS: atom_id res chain seq x y z
N MET A 1 11.26 -3.55 -2.05
CA MET A 1 9.93 -2.93 -2.22
C MET A 1 9.39 -3.45 -3.54
N ALA A 2 8.34 -4.26 -3.48
CA ALA A 2 7.66 -4.72 -4.68
C ALA A 2 7.01 -3.51 -5.39
N ASP A 3 7.02 -3.54 -6.72
CA ASP A 3 6.22 -2.61 -7.52
C ASP A 3 4.78 -3.12 -7.53
N TYR A 4 3.86 -2.32 -7.00
CA TYR A 4 2.44 -2.64 -6.95
C TYR A 4 1.67 -1.88 -8.03
N ASP A 5 0.70 -2.55 -8.65
CA ASP A 5 -0.10 -1.95 -9.73
C ASP A 5 -1.32 -1.19 -9.18
N ASN A 6 -1.88 -1.65 -8.06
CA ASN A 6 -3.16 -1.17 -7.53
C ASN A 6 -3.01 -0.32 -6.26
N ILE A 7 -1.80 -0.21 -5.71
CA ILE A 7 -1.48 0.61 -4.53
C ILE A 7 -0.17 1.39 -4.71
N LEU A 8 -0.02 2.48 -3.96
CA LEU A 8 1.22 3.25 -3.84
C LEU A 8 1.64 3.28 -2.37
N ILE A 9 2.93 3.16 -2.11
CA ILE A 9 3.50 3.20 -0.75
C ILE A 9 4.37 4.44 -0.60
N ASP A 10 4.12 5.20 0.46
CA ASP A 10 4.92 6.33 0.89
C ASP A 10 5.26 6.23 2.38
N HIS A 11 6.35 6.87 2.79
CA HIS A 11 6.68 7.10 4.19
C HIS A 11 6.54 8.59 4.49
N ILE A 12 5.70 8.94 5.45
CA ILE A 12 5.38 10.32 5.83
C ILE A 12 5.54 10.53 7.34
N GLY A 13 5.30 11.76 7.80
CA GLY A 13 5.41 12.14 9.21
C GLY A 13 6.85 12.40 9.66
N THR A 14 7.05 12.53 10.98
CA THR A 14 8.37 12.77 11.57
C THR A 14 9.31 11.61 11.26
N ASP A 15 10.44 11.91 10.61
CA ASP A 15 11.45 10.93 10.17
C ASP A 15 10.89 9.77 9.31
N GLY A 16 9.76 9.95 8.61
CA GLY A 16 9.18 8.89 7.78
C GLY A 16 8.58 7.72 8.56
N ARG A 17 8.27 7.90 9.84
CA ARG A 17 7.77 6.84 10.73
C ARG A 17 6.30 6.44 10.51
N VAL A 18 5.62 7.07 9.56
CA VAL A 18 4.23 6.74 9.23
C VAL A 18 4.21 6.19 7.81
N GLY A 19 3.95 4.89 7.70
CA GLY A 19 3.62 4.26 6.42
C GLY A 19 2.27 4.72 5.90
N ARG A 20 2.20 5.18 4.64
CA ARG A 20 0.97 5.53 3.94
C ARG A 20 0.81 4.62 2.73
N ILE A 21 -0.28 3.87 2.71
CA ILE A 21 -0.69 3.07 1.55
C ILE A 21 -1.88 3.78 0.88
N THR A 22 -1.72 4.15 -0.39
CA THR A 22 -2.77 4.80 -1.19
C THR A 22 -3.33 3.80 -2.19
N LEU A 23 -4.66 3.62 -2.23
CA LEU A 23 -5.30 2.83 -3.26
C LEU A 23 -5.26 3.58 -4.61
N ASN A 24 -4.70 2.95 -5.64
CA ASN A 24 -4.35 3.57 -6.92
C ASN A 24 -5.20 3.05 -8.08
N ARG A 25 -6.53 3.03 -7.90
CA ARG A 25 -7.50 2.62 -8.93
C ARG A 25 -8.66 3.60 -9.04
N PRO A 26 -8.38 4.90 -9.28
CA PRO A 26 -9.40 5.94 -9.30
C PRO A 26 -10.49 5.68 -10.36
N GLU A 27 -10.15 5.04 -11.48
CA GLU A 27 -11.06 4.65 -12.55
C GLU A 27 -12.10 3.60 -12.13
N LYS A 28 -11.87 2.92 -11.01
CA LYS A 28 -12.81 1.99 -10.36
C LYS A 28 -13.30 2.49 -9.01
N LEU A 29 -13.09 3.78 -8.69
CA LEU A 29 -13.39 4.38 -7.38
C LEU A 29 -12.75 3.59 -6.22
N ASN A 30 -11.56 3.03 -6.45
CA ASN A 30 -10.86 2.17 -5.50
C ASN A 30 -11.68 0.97 -5.01
N ALA A 31 -12.57 0.45 -5.85
CA ALA A 31 -13.27 -0.80 -5.58
C ALA A 31 -12.25 -1.91 -5.26
N LEU A 32 -12.52 -2.66 -4.19
CA LEU A 32 -11.64 -3.71 -3.70
C LEU A 32 -11.77 -4.94 -4.59
N SER A 33 -10.78 -5.17 -5.46
CA SER A 33 -10.62 -6.43 -6.18
C SER A 33 -9.71 -7.38 -5.42
N THR A 34 -9.75 -8.65 -5.80
CA THR A 34 -8.85 -9.69 -5.27
C THR A 34 -7.38 -9.29 -5.38
N ASP A 35 -6.93 -8.80 -6.54
CA ASP A 35 -5.53 -8.40 -6.75
C ASP A 35 -5.11 -7.25 -5.82
N LEU A 36 -5.94 -6.20 -5.69
CA LEU A 36 -5.69 -5.10 -4.77
C LEU A 36 -5.59 -5.58 -3.32
N LEU A 37 -6.45 -6.52 -2.91
CA LEU A 37 -6.42 -7.06 -1.55
C LEU A 37 -5.17 -7.90 -1.29
N PHE A 38 -4.66 -8.62 -2.29
CA PHE A 38 -3.39 -9.32 -2.19
C PHE A 38 -2.22 -8.34 -2.04
N GLU A 39 -2.14 -7.33 -2.91
CA GLU A 39 -1.09 -6.30 -2.82
C GLU A 39 -1.14 -5.54 -1.49
N LEU A 40 -2.34 -5.19 -1.02
CA LEU A 40 -2.52 -4.53 0.26
C LEU A 40 -2.07 -5.43 1.41
N ASN A 41 -2.38 -6.72 1.37
CA ASN A 41 -1.98 -7.65 2.43
C ASN A 41 -0.45 -7.84 2.47
N ASP A 42 0.17 -7.94 1.30
CA ASP A 42 1.63 -8.03 1.15
C ASP A 42 2.32 -6.78 1.72
N ALA A 43 1.88 -5.60 1.29
CA ALA A 43 2.40 -4.32 1.78
C ALA A 43 2.26 -4.15 3.30
N LEU A 44 1.14 -4.60 3.88
CA LEU A 44 0.93 -4.53 5.33
C LEU A 44 1.92 -5.41 6.11
N HIS A 45 2.21 -6.62 5.62
CA HIS A 45 3.18 -7.51 6.27
C HIS A 45 4.61 -6.99 6.13
N ASP A 46 4.97 -6.45 4.97
CA ASP A 46 6.29 -5.84 4.75
C ASP A 46 6.51 -4.66 5.72
N MET A 47 5.52 -3.78 5.87
CA MET A 47 5.61 -2.65 6.79
C MET A 47 5.60 -3.04 8.27
N GLU A 48 4.97 -4.16 8.64
CA GLU A 48 5.04 -4.69 10.00
C GLU A 48 6.42 -5.27 10.32
N ALA A 49 7.07 -5.89 9.33
CA ALA A 49 8.39 -6.51 9.48
C ALA A 49 9.55 -5.50 9.56
N GLU A 50 9.36 -4.27 9.05
CA GLU A 50 10.31 -3.16 9.21
C GLU A 50 10.24 -2.57 10.64
N HIS A 51 11.00 -3.16 11.58
CA HIS A 51 11.14 -2.69 12.97
C HIS A 51 12.39 -1.85 13.22
#